data_AF-A0A6N9SI16-F1
#
_entry.id   AF-A0A6N9SI16-F1
#
_cell.length_a   1.000
_cell.length_b   1.000
_cell.length_c   1.000
_cell.angle_alpha   90.00
_cell.angle_beta   90.00
_cell.angle_gamma   90.00
#
_symmetry.space_group_name_H-M   'P 1'
#
loop_
_entity.id
_entity.type
_entity.pdbx_description
1 polymer ?
#
loop_
_entity_poly.entity_id
_entity_poly.type
_entity_poly.pdbx_seq_one_letter_code
_entity_poly.pdbx_strand_id
1 'polypeptide(L)'
;TLAIVCVGTPSAPDGSHNMSFVAEVSHQIADLIGPTRTTTLTVVFRSTMRPGTIEDLVLPIFESTLNGRIDLIEVVYNPEFLRESVAIEDFFNPPKIVIGTRDGERCTVLDELNANIAVPVFYTTYRTAEMTKFVDNSFHAV
;
A
#
# COMPACT_ATOMS: atom_id res chain seq x y z
N THR A 1 8.37 -9.00 9.85
CA THR A 1 6.95 -9.43 9.79
C THR A 1 6.22 -8.59 8.78
N LEU A 2 5.18 -9.13 8.13
CA LEU A 2 4.42 -8.47 7.06
C LEU A 2 2.93 -8.37 7.44
N ALA A 3 2.31 -7.23 7.18
CA ALA A 3 0.87 -7.03 7.20
C ALA A 3 0.42 -6.46 5.83
N ILE A 4 -0.62 -7.03 5.22
CA ILE A 4 -1.15 -6.57 3.92
C ILE A 4 -2.55 -5.99 4.14
N VAL A 5 -2.72 -4.72 3.80
CA VAL A 5 -3.97 -3.97 3.92
C VAL A 5 -4.70 -3.97 2.57
N CYS A 6 -5.84 -4.65 2.54
CA CYS A 6 -6.70 -4.80 1.37
C CYS A 6 -8.16 -4.35 1.64
N VAL A 7 -8.35 -3.34 2.49
CA VAL A 7 -9.69 -2.83 2.82
C VAL A 7 -10.30 -2.06 1.65
N GLY A 8 -11.63 -2.01 1.59
CA GLY A 8 -12.35 -1.29 0.55
C GLY A 8 -12.20 0.23 0.67
N THR A 9 -12.20 0.91 -0.47
CA THR A 9 -12.14 2.37 -0.59
C THR A 9 -13.30 2.89 -1.45
N PRO A 10 -14.56 2.69 -1.00
CA PRO A 10 -15.74 3.01 -1.80
C PRO A 10 -15.86 4.53 -2.06
N SER A 11 -16.71 4.90 -3.01
CA SER A 11 -17.07 6.31 -3.19
C SER A 11 -17.85 6.84 -1.99
N ALA A 12 -17.52 8.06 -1.57
CA ALA A 12 -18.30 8.87 -0.65
C ALA A 12 -19.51 9.50 -1.37
N PRO A 13 -20.47 10.07 -0.62
CA PRO A 13 -21.69 10.66 -1.20
C PRO A 13 -21.43 11.77 -2.24
N ASP A 14 -20.31 12.48 -2.12
CA ASP A 14 -19.86 13.53 -3.05
C ASP A 14 -19.04 12.98 -4.22
N GLY A 15 -18.94 11.66 -4.36
CA GLY A 15 -18.12 10.97 -5.37
C GLY A 15 -16.63 10.91 -5.01
N SER A 16 -16.22 11.43 -3.85
CA SER A 16 -14.83 11.33 -3.41
C SER A 16 -14.46 9.90 -2.98
N HIS A 17 -13.18 9.57 -2.82
CA HIS A 17 -12.82 8.23 -2.31
C HIS A 17 -12.88 8.25 -0.78
N ASN A 18 -13.63 7.34 -0.19
CA ASN A 18 -13.72 7.19 1.25
C ASN A 18 -12.49 6.44 1.80
N MET A 19 -11.59 7.17 2.47
CA MET A 19 -10.38 6.62 3.09
C MET A 19 -10.57 6.19 4.55
N SER A 20 -11.78 6.26 5.11
CA SER A 20 -12.01 5.98 6.54
C SER A 20 -11.59 4.55 6.93
N PHE A 21 -11.78 3.56 6.04
CA PHE A 21 -11.33 2.19 6.32
C PHE A 21 -9.81 2.05 6.35
N VAL A 22 -9.11 2.80 5.49
CA VAL A 22 -7.64 2.86 5.47
C VAL A 22 -7.12 3.56 6.73
N ALA A 23 -7.76 4.65 7.15
CA ALA A 23 -7.42 5.33 8.39
C ALA A 23 -7.62 4.42 9.61
N GLU A 24 -8.79 3.78 9.70
CA GLU A 24 -9.15 2.90 10.81
C GLU A 24 -8.19 1.71 10.94
N VAL A 25 -7.88 1.01 9.84
CA VAL A 25 -6.94 -0.11 9.90
C VAL A 25 -5.51 0.36 10.22
N SER A 26 -5.13 1.58 9.82
CA SER A 26 -3.83 2.16 10.20
C SER A 26 -3.74 2.40 11.70
N HIS A 27 -4.81 2.93 12.33
CA HIS A 27 -4.88 3.07 13.78
C HIS A 27 -4.79 1.71 14.48
N GLN A 28 -5.57 0.73 14.03
CA GLN A 28 -5.55 -0.63 14.61
C GLN A 28 -4.16 -1.27 14.52
N ILE A 29 -3.47 -1.13 13.38
CA ILE A 29 -2.11 -1.66 13.23
C ILE A 29 -1.15 -0.93 14.17
N ALA A 30 -1.25 0.40 14.27
CA ALA A 30 -0.38 1.20 15.14
C ALA A 30 -0.58 0.84 16.62
N ASP A 31 -1.81 0.64 17.07
CA ASP A 31 -2.16 0.26 18.45
C ASP A 31 -1.66 -1.15 18.81
N LEU A 32 -1.53 -2.05 17.82
CA LEU A 32 -0.95 -3.38 18.00
C LEU A 32 0.58 -3.36 18.17
N ILE A 33 1.25 -2.23 17.90
CA ILE A 33 2.69 -2.06 18.12
C ILE A 33 2.96 -1.84 19.62
N GLY A 34 2.98 -2.97 20.34
CA GLY A 34 3.25 -3.01 21.77
C GLY A 34 4.63 -2.46 22.16
N PRO A 35 4.83 -2.14 23.45
CA PRO A 35 6.08 -1.55 23.96
C PRO A 35 7.29 -2.49 23.85
N THR A 36 7.08 -3.80 23.71
CA THR A 36 8.12 -4.83 23.69
C THR A 36 8.59 -5.20 22.29
N ARG A 37 7.96 -4.67 21.24
CA ARG A 37 8.32 -4.99 19.86
C ARG A 37 9.66 -4.34 19.49
N THR A 38 10.60 -5.16 19.02
CA THR A 38 11.95 -4.73 18.62
C THR A 38 12.24 -4.90 17.13
N THR A 39 11.33 -5.52 16.38
CA THR A 39 11.49 -5.80 14.95
C THR A 39 10.56 -4.94 14.12
N THR A 40 11.00 -4.48 12.95
CA THR A 40 10.18 -3.69 12.01
C THR A 40 9.01 -4.49 11.43
N LEU A 41 7.83 -3.86 11.32
CA LEU A 41 6.65 -4.39 10.62
C LEU A 41 6.58 -3.72 9.26
N THR A 42 6.66 -4.51 8.20
CA THR A 42 6.36 -4.00 6.86
C THR A 42 4.84 -4.01 6.69
N VAL A 43 4.24 -2.83 6.53
CA VAL A 43 2.80 -2.63 6.33
C VAL A 43 2.58 -2.26 4.87
N VAL A 44 1.98 -3.18 4.12
CA VAL A 44 1.78 -3.06 2.67
C VAL A 44 0.34 -2.68 2.38
N PHE A 45 0.12 -1.50 1.86
CA PHE A 45 -1.19 -1.07 1.39
C PHE A 45 -1.38 -1.49 -0.08
N ARG A 46 -2.44 -2.25 -0.36
CA ARG A 46 -2.86 -2.61 -1.73
C ARG A 46 -4.18 -1.96 -2.16
N SER A 47 -4.95 -1.43 -1.20
CA SER A 47 -6.19 -0.69 -1.47
C SER A 47 -5.97 0.39 -2.55
N THR A 48 -6.98 0.60 -3.42
CA THR A 48 -6.93 1.72 -4.38
C THR A 48 -7.09 3.02 -3.60
N MET A 49 -6.06 3.86 -3.63
CA MET A 49 -5.99 5.09 -2.84
C MET A 49 -5.72 6.29 -3.75
N ARG A 50 -6.07 7.48 -3.27
CA ARG A 50 -5.75 8.71 -3.99
C ARG A 50 -4.27 9.04 -3.83
N PRO A 51 -3.63 9.68 -4.82
CA PRO A 51 -2.28 10.20 -4.67
C PRO A 51 -2.16 11.11 -3.44
N GLY A 52 -1.16 10.86 -2.60
CA GLY A 52 -0.93 11.53 -1.32
C GLY A 52 -1.48 10.79 -0.10
N THR A 53 -2.25 9.71 -0.25
CA THR A 53 -2.90 9.03 0.90
C THR A 53 -1.86 8.48 1.88
N ILE A 54 -0.76 7.89 1.40
CA ILE A 54 0.28 7.41 2.30
C ILE A 54 0.89 8.56 3.13
N GLU A 55 1.24 9.67 2.48
CA GLU A 55 1.97 10.77 3.11
C GLU A 55 1.08 11.67 3.96
N ASP A 56 -0.13 11.93 3.51
CA ASP A 56 -1.03 12.93 4.09
C ASP A 56 -2.03 12.30 5.09
N LEU A 57 -2.16 10.97 5.14
CA LEU A 57 -3.07 10.25 6.04
C LEU A 57 -2.38 9.12 6.83
N VAL A 58 -1.77 8.15 6.14
CA VAL A 58 -1.27 6.92 6.78
C VAL A 58 -0.05 7.19 7.66
N LEU A 59 0.96 7.90 7.15
CA LEU A 59 2.16 8.23 7.90
C LEU A 59 1.84 9.09 9.14
N PRO A 60 1.02 10.16 9.06
CA PRO A 60 0.59 10.93 10.23
C PRO A 60 -0.09 10.07 11.32
N ILE A 61 -0.89 9.08 10.94
CA ILE A 61 -1.51 8.15 11.89
C ILE A 61 -0.44 7.34 12.64
N PHE A 62 0.50 6.73 11.91
CA PHE A 62 1.59 5.99 12.55
C PHE A 62 2.49 6.88 13.40
N GLU A 63 2.85 8.05 12.91
CA GLU A 63 3.72 9.00 13.63
C GLU A 63 3.09 9.46 14.95
N SER A 64 1.80 9.80 14.93
CA SER A 64 1.06 10.26 16.12
C SER A 64 0.80 9.16 17.13
N THR A 65 0.51 7.93 16.69
CA THR A 65 0.24 6.81 17.61
C THR A 65 1.53 6.20 18.19
N LEU A 66 2.62 6.12 17.41
CA LEU A 66 3.83 5.41 17.82
C LEU A 66 4.78 6.23 18.69
N ASN A 67 4.59 7.55 18.79
CA ASN A 67 5.31 8.45 19.69
C ASN A 67 6.84 8.28 19.63
N GLY A 68 7.42 8.42 18.43
CA GLY A 68 8.87 8.33 18.21
C GLY A 68 9.40 6.93 17.91
N ARG A 69 8.52 5.93 17.77
CA ARG A 69 8.86 4.55 17.36
C ARG A 69 8.46 4.24 15.91
N ILE A 70 8.48 5.25 15.05
CA ILE A 70 8.06 5.12 13.64
C ILE A 70 8.99 4.20 12.85
N ASP A 71 10.24 4.06 13.27
CA ASP A 71 11.24 3.12 12.74
C ASP A 71 10.86 1.64 12.90
N LEU A 72 9.89 1.34 13.77
CA LEU A 72 9.30 0.00 13.88
C LEU A 72 8.29 -0.32 12.78
N ILE A 73 7.97 0.63 11.89
CA ILE A 73 7.07 0.45 10.76
C ILE A 73 7.80 0.82 9.47
N GLU A 74 7.73 -0.08 8.49
CA GLU A 74 8.06 0.21 7.10
C GLU A 74 6.75 0.25 6.31
N VAL A 75 6.31 1.44 5.92
CA VAL A 75 5.11 1.58 5.07
C VAL A 75 5.51 1.36 3.63
N VAL A 76 4.72 0.53 2.92
CA VAL A 76 4.91 0.26 1.50
C VAL A 76 3.56 0.35 0.81
N TYR A 77 3.51 1.00 -0.34
CA TYR A 77 2.36 0.92 -1.23
C TYR A 77 2.64 -0.08 -2.34
N ASN A 78 1.73 -1.01 -2.60
CA ASN A 78 1.89 -1.99 -3.67
C ASN A 78 0.53 -2.20 -4.34
N PRO A 79 0.16 -1.32 -5.29
CA PRO A 79 -1.14 -1.39 -5.95
C PRO A 79 -1.32 -2.73 -6.65
N GLU A 80 -2.57 -3.18 -6.71
CA GLU A 80 -2.98 -4.32 -7.51
C GLU A 80 -3.48 -3.87 -8.89
N PHE A 81 -3.41 -4.74 -9.90
CA PHE A 81 -3.89 -4.47 -11.27
C PHE A 81 -4.76 -5.63 -11.78
N LEU A 82 -5.48 -6.28 -10.87
CA LEU A 82 -6.24 -7.48 -11.16
C LEU A 82 -7.56 -7.11 -11.85
N ARG A 83 -7.96 -7.93 -12.82
CA ARG A 83 -9.29 -7.82 -13.44
C ARG A 83 -10.24 -8.80 -12.77
N GLU A 84 -11.49 -8.36 -12.57
CA GLU A 84 -12.55 -9.24 -12.08
C GLU A 84 -12.71 -10.46 -13.02
N SER A 85 -13.00 -11.63 -12.44
CA SER A 85 -13.12 -12.94 -13.13
C SER A 85 -11.82 -13.65 -13.53
N VAL A 86 -10.67 -12.97 -13.61
CA VAL A 86 -9.36 -13.59 -13.92
C VAL A 86 -8.28 -13.26 -12.88
N ALA A 87 -8.70 -12.83 -11.69
CA ALA A 87 -7.81 -12.33 -10.64
C ALA A 87 -6.71 -13.31 -10.21
N ILE A 88 -6.96 -14.63 -10.22
CA ILE A 88 -5.94 -15.63 -9.89
C ILE A 88 -4.84 -15.66 -10.96
N GLU A 89 -5.22 -15.66 -12.24
CA GLU A 89 -4.27 -15.67 -13.35
C GLU A 89 -3.45 -14.37 -13.38
N ASP A 90 -4.12 -13.23 -13.23
CA ASP A 90 -3.48 -11.90 -13.17
C ASP A 90 -2.55 -11.76 -11.97
N PHE A 91 -2.83 -12.45 -10.85
CA PHE A 91 -1.95 -12.42 -9.67
C PHE A 91 -0.62 -13.13 -9.91
N PHE A 92 -0.64 -14.28 -10.62
CA PHE A 92 0.57 -15.04 -10.93
C PHE A 92 1.29 -14.56 -12.19
N ASN A 93 0.59 -13.85 -13.08
CA ASN A 93 1.13 -13.32 -14.33
C ASN A 93 0.76 -11.84 -14.54
N PRO A 94 1.09 -10.95 -13.59
CA PRO A 94 0.76 -9.53 -13.75
C PRO A 94 1.61 -8.90 -14.86
N PRO A 95 1.11 -7.86 -15.54
CA PRO A 95 1.91 -7.16 -16.56
C PRO A 95 3.13 -6.43 -15.96
N LYS A 96 3.03 -6.04 -14.68
CA LYS A 96 4.06 -5.31 -13.92
C LYS A 96 3.79 -5.43 -12.42
N ILE A 97 4.82 -5.26 -11.62
CA ILE A 97 4.71 -5.01 -10.18
C ILE A 97 5.17 -3.58 -9.92
N VAL A 98 4.35 -2.78 -9.24
CA VAL A 98 4.70 -1.41 -8.83
C VAL A 98 4.78 -1.38 -7.32
N ILE A 99 5.86 -0.82 -6.77
CA ILE A 99 6.09 -0.70 -5.33
C ILE A 99 6.46 0.74 -5.02
N GLY A 100 5.61 1.40 -4.24
CA GLY A 100 5.83 2.72 -3.67
C GLY A 100 6.50 2.62 -2.31
N THR A 101 7.68 3.21 -2.17
CA THR A 101 8.36 3.43 -0.88
C THR A 101 8.60 4.93 -0.68
N ARG A 102 9.16 5.33 0.46
CA ARG A 102 9.41 6.76 0.76
C ARG A 102 10.26 7.42 -0.33
N ASP A 103 11.36 6.77 -0.68
CA ASP A 103 12.38 7.33 -1.58
C ASP A 103 12.51 6.55 -2.89
N GLY A 104 11.62 5.59 -3.16
CA GLY A 104 11.74 4.68 -4.30
C GLY A 104 12.83 3.61 -4.13
N GLU A 105 13.33 3.45 -2.91
CA GLU A 105 14.28 2.40 -2.55
C GLU A 105 13.60 1.03 -2.42
N ARG A 106 14.42 -0.03 -2.53
CA ARG A 106 13.97 -1.41 -2.45
C ARG A 106 13.45 -1.76 -1.06
N CYS A 107 12.43 -2.62 -1.04
CA CYS A 107 11.93 -3.25 0.17
C CYS A 107 12.19 -4.75 0.09
N THR A 108 13.10 -5.26 0.93
CA THR A 108 13.53 -6.67 0.94
C THR A 108 12.36 -7.64 1.14
N VAL A 109 11.40 -7.29 1.99
CA VAL A 109 10.21 -8.13 2.24
C VAL A 109 9.37 -8.29 0.98
N LEU A 110 9.24 -7.25 0.16
CA LEU A 110 8.52 -7.32 -1.11
C LEU A 110 9.33 -8.00 -2.21
N ASP A 111 10.65 -7.85 -2.21
CA ASP A 111 11.54 -8.57 -3.12
C ASP A 111 11.43 -10.09 -2.89
N GLU A 112 11.45 -10.52 -1.63
CA GLU A 112 11.26 -11.93 -1.25
C GLU A 112 9.85 -12.43 -1.59
N LEU A 113 8.82 -11.63 -1.30
CA LEU A 113 7.43 -11.99 -1.58
C LEU A 113 7.19 -12.23 -3.09
N ASN A 114 7.83 -11.44 -3.95
CA ASN A 114 7.64 -11.47 -5.39
C ASN A 114 8.72 -12.25 -6.15
N ALA A 115 9.66 -12.92 -5.45
CA ALA A 115 10.84 -13.55 -6.05
C ALA A 115 10.54 -14.56 -7.18
N ASN A 116 9.35 -15.18 -7.15
CA ASN A 116 8.94 -16.19 -8.14
C ASN A 116 8.05 -15.63 -9.27
N ILE A 117 7.81 -14.31 -9.31
CA ILE A 117 7.00 -13.66 -10.35
C ILE A 117 7.94 -12.98 -11.34
N ALA A 118 8.09 -13.58 -12.52
CA ALA A 118 9.04 -13.15 -13.55
C ALA A 118 8.48 -12.00 -14.42
N VAL A 119 8.31 -10.81 -13.83
CA VAL A 119 7.73 -9.63 -14.49
C VAL A 119 8.55 -8.38 -14.15
N PRO A 120 8.43 -7.28 -14.92
CA PRO A 120 9.07 -6.02 -14.56
C PRO A 120 8.59 -5.50 -13.20
N VAL A 121 9.55 -5.18 -12.32
CA VAL A 121 9.29 -4.59 -10.99
C VAL A 121 9.77 -3.14 -11.00
N PHE A 122 8.89 -2.23 -10.61
CA PHE A 122 9.15 -0.80 -10.55
C PHE A 122 9.07 -0.30 -9.12
N TYR A 123 10.20 0.10 -8.56
CA TYR A 123 10.24 0.86 -7.32
C TYR A 123 10.15 2.35 -7.60
N THR A 124 9.32 3.05 -6.84
CA THR A 124 9.07 4.48 -7.01
C THR A 124 8.59 5.12 -5.70
N THR A 125 8.39 6.43 -5.68
CA THR A 125 7.85 7.12 -4.50
C THR A 125 6.37 6.77 -4.29
N TYR A 126 5.86 6.92 -3.06
CA TYR A 126 4.45 6.67 -2.75
C TYR A 126 3.50 7.35 -3.74
N ARG A 127 3.64 8.66 -3.93
CA ARG A 127 2.77 9.44 -4.82
C ARG A 127 2.79 8.94 -6.26
N THR A 128 3.95 8.51 -6.76
CA THR A 128 4.07 8.00 -8.12
C THR A 128 3.37 6.63 -8.26
N ALA A 129 3.53 5.75 -7.28
CA ALA A 129 2.85 4.47 -7.27
C ALA A 129 1.32 4.61 -7.15
N GLU A 130 0.83 5.49 -6.26
CA GLU A 130 -0.59 5.83 -6.12
C GLU A 130 -1.15 6.42 -7.42
N MET A 131 -0.42 7.37 -8.03
CA MET A 131 -0.81 7.96 -9.31
C MET A 131 -0.85 6.92 -10.44
N THR A 132 0.09 5.99 -10.48
CA THR A 132 0.14 4.93 -11.51
C THR A 132 -1.15 4.11 -11.50
N LYS A 133 -1.61 3.69 -10.32
CA LYS A 133 -2.88 2.97 -10.18
C LYS A 133 -4.08 3.83 -10.60
N PHE A 134 -4.09 5.10 -10.20
CA PHE A 134 -5.17 6.01 -10.54
C PHE A 134 -5.27 6.24 -12.07
N VAL A 135 -4.14 6.40 -12.75
CA VAL A 135 -4.06 6.59 -14.19
C VAL A 135 -4.45 5.32 -14.95
N ASP A 136 -3.93 4.15 -14.57
CA ASP A 136 -4.28 2.88 -15.21
C ASP A 136 -5.79 2.63 -15.17
N ASN A 137 -6.40 2.78 -13.99
CA ASN A 137 -7.85 2.62 -13.84
C ASN A 137 -8.63 3.66 -14.68
N SER A 138 -8.18 4.91 -14.72
CA SER A 138 -8.84 5.97 -15.49
C SER A 138 -8.73 5.77 -17.00
N PHE A 139 -7.58 5.28 -17.47
CA PHE A 139 -7.33 5.00 -18.88
C PHE A 139 -8.09 3.76 -19.37
N HIS A 140 -8.31 2.76 -18.52
CA HIS A 140 -9.11 1.58 -18.87
C HIS A 140 -10.64 1.80 -18.77
N ALA A 141 -11.08 2.86 -18.09
CA ALA A 141 -12.50 3.20 -17.96
C ALA A 141 -13.08 3.91 -19.20
N VAL A 142 -12.22 4.36 -20.12
CA VAL A 142 -12.60 5.05 -21.38
C VAL A 142 -12.66 4.12 -22.58
#